data_AF-A0A954EHI6-F1
#
_entry.id   AF-A0A954EHI6-F1
#
_cell.length_a   1.000
_cell.length_b   1.000
_cell.length_c   1.000
_cell.angle_alpha   90.00
_cell.angle_beta   90.00
_cell.angle_gamma   90.00
#
_symmetry.space_group_name_H-M   'P 1'
#
loop_
_entity.id
_entity.type
_entity.pdbx_description
1 polymer ?
#
loop_
_entity_poly.entity_id
_entity_poly.type
_entity_poly.pdbx_seq_one_letter_code
_entity_poly.pdbx_strand_id
1 'polypeptide(L)'
;MHWILSWFDRLLHEREGRDFQLSGKWFLLSILLGMLVGISTVVFDLTISFISAVVLDGVVGAHLGETAGDYNRFRGWIDLGIPFHPVMFLLVITAGGLISGFLMERYAPEAIGSGMGLAIQAFHEKRGHLRWQTIWVKQITTAVTLGTGGSGGREGPIAQIGAALGAWLSQKLHLTTRDRRILLAAGIGAGVGAMFRAPLAGALFAAEILYREADFEAEVVVPAAMASIISYGVHSLFLPEAIRYTPLFGKELQFNFLTPFELIPYTLLAIALIVVGMLYTTLFARISKLFNQMRIPVTWRVGLGAFLSGLCAIGLLNSFQSWQQDLGSIGTGYGALQSVLTGKEQKTIGLLLAIVLGKILSSS
;
A
#
# COMPACT_ATOMS: atom_id res chain seq x y z
N MET A 1 31.79 -6.10 24.16
CA MET A 1 30.56 -5.34 23.84
C MET A 1 30.81 -3.84 23.63
N HIS A 2 31.58 -3.17 24.51
CA HIS A 2 31.86 -1.73 24.40
C HIS A 2 32.58 -1.30 23.12
N TRP A 3 33.49 -2.13 22.59
CA TRP A 3 34.22 -1.87 21.35
C TRP A 3 33.33 -1.83 20.11
N ILE A 4 32.37 -2.76 20.00
CA ILE A 4 31.39 -2.82 18.89
C ILE A 4 30.51 -1.58 18.89
N LEU A 5 29.99 -1.18 20.05
CA LEU A 5 29.17 0.03 20.19
C LEU A 5 29.97 1.30 19.81
N SER A 6 31.22 1.40 20.27
CA SER A 6 32.09 2.54 19.92
C SER A 6 32.51 2.58 18.45
N TRP A 7 32.58 1.40 17.80
CA TRP A 7 32.88 1.30 16.37
C TRP A 7 31.66 1.70 15.55
N PHE A 8 30.47 1.28 15.99
CA PHE A 8 29.20 1.66 15.39
C PHE A 8 28.93 3.17 15.48
N ASP A 9 29.12 3.79 16.65
CA ASP A 9 29.01 5.25 16.82
C ASP A 9 29.96 6.03 15.90
N ARG A 10 31.21 5.55 15.77
CA ARG A 10 32.20 6.15 14.87
C ARG A 10 31.85 6.04 13.39
N LEU A 11 31.00 5.08 13.03
CA LEU A 11 30.55 4.86 11.66
C LEU A 11 29.32 5.73 11.33
N LEU A 12 28.49 6.03 12.33
CA LEU A 12 27.27 6.82 12.16
C LEU A 12 27.51 8.33 12.13
N HIS A 13 28.54 8.83 12.80
CA HIS A 13 28.79 10.27 12.95
C HIS A 13 29.91 10.73 12.03
N GLU A 14 29.59 11.69 11.14
CA GLU A 14 30.51 12.27 10.18
C GLU A 14 31.72 12.91 10.90
N ARG A 15 32.91 12.40 10.62
CA ARG A 15 34.16 13.16 10.74
C ARG A 15 34.73 13.29 9.34
N GLU A 16 34.97 14.52 8.91
CA GLU A 16 35.50 14.86 7.58
C GLU A 16 36.67 13.94 7.19
N GLY A 17 36.55 13.25 6.04
CA GLY A 17 37.73 12.78 5.30
C GLY A 17 37.84 11.33 4.82
N ARG A 18 36.82 10.44 4.86
CA ARG A 18 36.96 9.09 4.23
C ARG A 18 35.68 8.56 3.54
N ASP A 19 35.72 8.41 2.21
CA ASP A 19 34.67 7.79 1.37
C ASP A 19 34.22 6.40 1.85
N PHE A 20 35.13 5.64 2.47
CA PHE A 20 34.81 4.29 2.99
C PHE A 20 33.81 4.33 4.17
N GLN A 21 33.82 5.40 4.97
CA GLN A 21 32.88 5.55 6.09
C GLN A 21 31.47 5.92 5.60
N LEU A 22 31.38 6.71 4.52
CA LEU A 22 30.11 7.06 3.88
C LEU A 22 29.39 5.82 3.31
N SER A 23 30.11 4.97 2.58
CA SER A 23 29.54 3.74 2.01
C SER A 23 29.13 2.73 3.09
N GLY A 24 29.96 2.55 4.12
CA GLY A 24 29.65 1.64 5.24
C GLY A 24 28.44 2.07 6.08
N LYS A 25 28.26 3.39 6.29
CA LYS A 25 27.13 3.95 7.03
C LYS A 25 25.81 3.60 6.36
N TRP A 26 25.70 3.89 5.07
CA TRP A 26 24.49 3.61 4.30
C TRP A 26 24.21 2.12 4.18
N PHE A 27 25.26 1.28 4.11
CA PHE A 27 25.10 -0.15 4.12
C PHE A 27 24.41 -0.66 5.40
N LEU A 28 24.93 -0.28 6.57
CA LEU A 28 24.36 -0.70 7.86
C LEU A 28 22.97 -0.12 8.11
N LEU A 29 22.77 1.17 7.83
CA LEU A 29 21.47 1.82 8.04
C LEU A 29 20.38 1.25 7.13
N SER A 30 20.71 0.96 5.86
CA SER A 30 19.76 0.37 4.92
C SER A 30 19.40 -1.07 5.30
N ILE A 31 20.35 -1.83 5.86
CA ILE A 31 20.09 -3.16 6.39
C ILE A 31 19.12 -3.12 7.56
N LEU A 32 19.39 -2.26 8.55
CA LEU A 32 18.52 -2.11 9.71
C LEU A 32 17.13 -1.62 9.31
N LEU A 33 17.07 -0.61 8.45
CA LEU A 33 15.82 -0.07 7.94
C LEU A 33 15.03 -1.13 7.15
N GLY A 34 15.68 -1.84 6.24
CA GLY A 34 15.07 -2.89 5.44
C GLY A 34 14.50 -4.03 6.29
N MET A 35 15.22 -4.45 7.33
CA MET A 35 14.70 -5.44 8.28
C MET A 35 13.47 -4.93 9.04
N LEU A 36 13.52 -3.71 9.58
CA LEU A 36 12.40 -3.12 10.31
C LEU A 36 11.15 -2.96 9.43
N VAL A 37 11.32 -2.43 8.22
CA VAL A 37 10.23 -2.25 7.26
C VAL A 37 9.72 -3.59 6.75
N GLY A 38 10.59 -4.57 6.50
CA GLY A 38 10.21 -5.92 6.10
C GLY A 38 9.36 -6.62 7.16
N ILE A 39 9.77 -6.58 8.43
CA ILE A 39 8.98 -7.11 9.55
C ILE A 39 7.63 -6.38 9.65
N SER A 40 7.62 -5.04 9.55
CA SER A 40 6.37 -4.28 9.57
C SER A 40 5.46 -4.61 8.39
N THR A 41 6.02 -4.90 7.22
CA THR A 41 5.28 -5.31 6.02
C THR A 41 4.60 -6.66 6.24
N VAL A 42 5.32 -7.63 6.84
CA VAL A 42 4.77 -8.94 7.22
C VAL A 42 3.63 -8.78 8.23
N VAL A 43 3.85 -8.01 9.29
CA VAL A 43 2.80 -7.76 10.30
C VAL A 43 1.58 -7.13 9.66
N PHE A 44 1.78 -6.17 8.75
CA PHE A 44 0.70 -5.49 8.06
C PHE A 44 -0.10 -6.43 7.16
N ASP A 45 0.57 -7.27 6.34
CA ASP A 45 -0.09 -8.26 5.47
C ASP A 45 -0.84 -9.34 6.27
N LEU A 46 -0.21 -9.87 7.34
CA LEU A 46 -0.85 -10.83 8.23
C LEU A 46 -2.08 -10.26 8.93
N THR A 47 -2.04 -9.00 9.34
CA THR A 47 -3.17 -8.35 10.02
C THR A 47 -4.34 -8.14 9.05
N ILE A 48 -4.08 -7.69 7.81
CA ILE A 48 -5.11 -7.58 6.77
C ILE A 48 -5.73 -8.97 6.51
N SER A 49 -4.88 -9.98 6.30
CA SER A 49 -5.28 -11.35 6.00
C SER A 49 -6.13 -11.96 7.11
N PHE A 50 -5.73 -11.75 8.37
CA PHE A 50 -6.48 -12.22 9.54
C PHE A 50 -7.85 -11.56 9.65
N ILE A 51 -7.92 -10.22 9.55
CA ILE A 51 -9.21 -9.50 9.63
C ILE A 51 -10.12 -9.93 8.47
N SER A 52 -9.58 -10.03 7.25
CA SER A 52 -10.32 -10.50 6.08
C SER A 52 -10.90 -11.90 6.28
N ALA A 53 -10.11 -12.85 6.79
CA ALA A 53 -10.57 -14.20 7.03
C ALA A 53 -11.67 -14.26 8.12
N VAL A 54 -11.49 -13.54 9.23
CA VAL A 54 -12.47 -13.54 10.31
C VAL A 54 -13.77 -12.86 9.89
N VAL A 55 -13.66 -11.73 9.20
CA VAL A 55 -14.80 -10.83 8.95
C VAL A 55 -15.47 -11.15 7.61
N LEU A 56 -14.71 -11.19 6.52
CA LEU A 56 -15.29 -11.40 5.19
C LEU A 56 -15.62 -12.88 4.97
N ASP A 57 -14.68 -13.80 5.19
CA ASP A 57 -14.95 -15.22 5.01
C ASP A 57 -15.94 -15.73 6.09
N GLY A 58 -15.69 -15.39 7.36
CA GLY A 58 -16.47 -15.92 8.48
C GLY A 58 -17.84 -15.29 8.72
N VAL A 59 -18.01 -13.97 8.58
CA VAL A 59 -19.26 -13.26 8.91
C VAL A 59 -20.07 -12.89 7.67
N VAL A 60 -19.41 -12.47 6.59
CA VAL A 60 -20.10 -11.97 5.39
C VAL A 60 -20.36 -13.07 4.37
N GLY A 61 -19.54 -14.13 4.34
CA GLY A 61 -19.57 -15.15 3.28
C GLY A 61 -18.99 -14.62 1.97
N ALA A 62 -17.97 -13.78 2.05
CA ALA A 62 -17.35 -13.04 0.95
C ALA A 62 -15.85 -13.31 0.90
N HIS A 63 -15.31 -13.62 -0.29
CA HIS A 63 -13.87 -13.77 -0.50
C HIS A 63 -13.32 -12.62 -1.35
N LEU A 64 -12.21 -12.03 -0.91
CA LEU A 64 -11.46 -11.09 -1.73
C LEU A 64 -10.62 -11.88 -2.74
N GLY A 65 -10.61 -11.42 -3.98
CA GLY A 65 -9.76 -11.99 -5.02
C GLY A 65 -8.28 -11.76 -4.71
N GLU A 66 -7.53 -12.85 -4.64
CA GLU A 66 -6.07 -12.87 -4.40
C GLU A 66 -5.32 -12.94 -5.74
N THR A 67 -4.14 -12.32 -5.80
CA THR A 67 -3.22 -12.56 -6.92
C THR A 67 -2.46 -13.88 -6.76
N ALA A 68 -1.79 -14.36 -7.81
CA ALA A 68 -0.97 -15.58 -7.74
C ALA A 68 0.22 -15.45 -6.77
N GLY A 69 0.67 -14.22 -6.53
CA GLY A 69 1.67 -13.91 -5.52
C GLY A 69 1.06 -13.84 -4.12
N ASP A 70 -0.17 -13.34 -3.96
CA ASP A 70 -0.77 -13.18 -2.63
C ASP A 70 -1.00 -14.51 -1.92
N TYR A 71 -1.00 -14.47 -0.59
CA TYR A 71 -1.27 -15.63 0.24
C TYR A 71 -1.92 -15.24 1.55
N ASN A 72 -3.20 -15.55 1.69
CA ASN A 72 -3.87 -15.45 2.97
C ASN A 72 -3.71 -16.75 3.75
N ARG A 73 -2.81 -16.74 4.74
CA ARG A 73 -2.57 -17.86 5.67
C ARG A 73 -3.82 -18.27 6.45
N PHE A 74 -4.74 -17.33 6.67
CA PHE A 74 -5.94 -17.51 7.47
C PHE A 74 -7.16 -17.94 6.64
N ARG A 75 -6.98 -18.11 5.33
CA ARG A 75 -8.07 -18.54 4.44
C ARG A 75 -8.68 -19.85 4.91
N GLY A 76 -10.00 -19.88 5.03
CA GLY A 76 -10.74 -21.06 5.49
C GLY A 76 -10.58 -21.39 6.99
N TRP A 77 -9.95 -20.52 7.79
CA TRP A 77 -9.91 -20.71 9.25
C TRP A 77 -11.30 -20.62 9.87
N ILE A 78 -12.16 -19.76 9.33
CA ILE A 78 -13.54 -19.60 9.72
C ILE A 78 -14.36 -19.67 8.44
N ASP A 79 -14.79 -20.87 8.07
CA ASP A 79 -15.74 -21.09 6.99
C ASP A 79 -17.00 -21.72 7.56
N LEU A 80 -17.99 -20.88 7.82
CA LEU A 80 -19.30 -21.30 8.35
C LEU A 80 -20.25 -21.72 7.21
N GLY A 81 -19.80 -21.73 5.94
CA GLY A 81 -20.64 -22.06 4.78
C GLY A 81 -21.81 -21.09 4.58
N ILE A 82 -21.70 -19.86 5.09
CA ILE A 82 -22.76 -18.85 5.03
C ILE A 82 -22.76 -18.23 3.63
N PRO A 83 -23.90 -18.17 2.93
CA PRO A 83 -23.99 -17.47 1.65
C PRO A 83 -23.79 -15.97 1.83
N PHE A 84 -23.25 -15.30 0.80
CA PHE A 84 -23.01 -13.86 0.82
C PHE A 84 -24.25 -13.07 1.25
N HIS A 85 -24.12 -12.24 2.30
CA HIS A 85 -25.21 -11.42 2.82
C HIS A 85 -24.93 -9.91 2.62
N PRO A 86 -25.54 -9.24 1.61
CA PRO A 86 -25.22 -7.86 1.25
C PRO A 86 -25.39 -6.85 2.40
N VAL A 87 -26.44 -7.02 3.22
CA VAL A 87 -26.68 -6.14 4.38
C VAL A 87 -25.59 -6.32 5.44
N MET A 88 -25.11 -7.55 5.65
CA MET A 88 -24.04 -7.81 6.61
C MET A 88 -22.74 -7.19 6.14
N PHE A 89 -22.42 -7.31 4.85
CA PHE A 89 -21.30 -6.63 4.23
C PHE A 89 -21.33 -5.11 4.49
N LEU A 90 -22.50 -4.48 4.27
CA LEU A 90 -22.67 -3.05 4.49
C LEU A 90 -22.45 -2.63 5.95
N LEU A 91 -22.94 -3.42 6.91
CA LEU A 91 -22.72 -3.15 8.34
C LEU A 91 -21.25 -3.31 8.72
N VAL A 92 -20.60 -4.35 8.22
CA VAL A 92 -19.20 -4.68 8.47
C VAL A 92 -18.26 -3.59 7.93
N ILE A 93 -18.41 -3.19 6.67
CA ILE A 93 -17.56 -2.15 6.06
C ILE A 93 -17.76 -0.81 6.77
N THR A 94 -18.99 -0.49 7.17
CA THR A 94 -19.31 0.74 7.93
C THR A 94 -18.69 0.72 9.32
N ALA A 95 -18.79 -0.41 10.03
CA ALA A 95 -18.16 -0.60 11.33
C ALA A 95 -16.64 -0.50 11.23
N GLY A 96 -16.03 -1.10 10.20
CA GLY A 96 -14.61 -0.95 9.90
C GLY A 96 -14.21 0.52 9.69
N GLY A 97 -14.98 1.27 8.90
CA GLY A 97 -14.79 2.70 8.71
C GLY A 97 -14.88 3.52 10.00
N LEU A 98 -15.86 3.26 10.85
CA LEU A 98 -16.02 3.93 12.15
C LEU A 98 -14.85 3.63 13.09
N ILE A 99 -14.43 2.35 13.20
CA ILE A 99 -13.29 1.95 14.03
C ILE A 99 -12.00 2.62 13.54
N SER A 100 -11.74 2.56 12.23
CA SER A 100 -10.57 3.21 11.62
C SER A 100 -10.59 4.73 11.84
N GLY A 101 -11.72 5.37 11.63
CA GLY A 101 -11.90 6.80 11.86
C GLY A 101 -11.63 7.21 13.31
N PHE A 102 -12.16 6.45 14.28
CA PHE A 102 -11.96 6.66 15.70
C PHE A 102 -10.49 6.54 16.12
N LEU A 103 -9.81 5.49 15.65
CA LEU A 103 -8.40 5.27 15.97
C LEU A 103 -7.50 6.38 15.41
N MET A 104 -7.75 6.82 14.16
CA MET A 104 -7.01 7.94 13.56
C MET A 104 -7.26 9.25 14.31
N GLU A 105 -8.53 9.56 14.61
CA GLU A 105 -8.91 10.79 15.30
C GLU A 105 -8.30 10.86 16.72
N ARG A 106 -8.26 9.74 17.44
CA ARG A 106 -7.79 9.70 18.83
C ARG A 106 -6.28 9.62 18.97
N TYR A 107 -5.59 8.81 18.16
CA TYR A 107 -4.19 8.45 18.41
C TYR A 107 -3.20 9.07 17.43
N ALA A 108 -3.55 9.18 16.15
CA ALA A 108 -2.68 9.76 15.14
C ALA A 108 -3.49 10.40 14.00
N PRO A 109 -3.84 11.71 14.12
CA PRO A 109 -4.49 12.45 13.04
C PRO A 109 -3.65 12.49 11.75
N GLU A 110 -2.33 12.32 11.87
CA GLU A 110 -1.40 12.16 10.76
C GLU A 110 -1.60 10.84 9.97
N ALA A 111 -2.41 9.90 10.46
CA ALA A 111 -2.72 8.68 9.71
C ALA A 111 -3.88 8.87 8.72
N ILE A 112 -4.56 10.03 8.72
CA ILE A 112 -5.71 10.32 7.85
C ILE A 112 -5.27 10.43 6.37
N GLY A 113 -6.07 9.86 5.46
CA GLY A 113 -5.83 9.89 4.01
C GLY A 113 -4.86 8.80 3.53
N SER A 114 -4.30 8.96 2.32
CA SER A 114 -3.39 7.96 1.75
C SER A 114 -2.07 7.81 2.52
N GLY A 115 -1.63 8.88 3.20
CA GLY A 115 -0.38 8.93 3.97
C GLY A 115 0.82 9.50 3.22
N MET A 116 0.82 9.46 1.89
CA MET A 116 1.93 9.94 1.07
C MET A 116 2.19 11.45 1.21
N GLY A 117 1.13 12.26 1.20
CA GLY A 117 1.27 13.71 1.36
C GLY A 117 1.95 14.11 2.66
N LEU A 118 1.72 13.38 3.74
CA LEU A 118 2.37 13.64 5.04
C LEU A 118 3.82 13.19 5.08
N ALA A 119 4.18 12.12 4.36
CA ALA A 119 5.57 11.73 4.20
C ALA A 119 6.36 12.78 3.39
N ILE A 120 5.78 13.27 2.28
CA ILE A 120 6.36 14.35 1.46
C ILE A 120 6.48 15.64 2.28
N GLN A 121 5.42 16.03 3.02
CA GLN A 121 5.45 17.18 3.91
C GLN A 121 6.53 17.02 4.99
N ALA A 122 6.67 15.82 5.58
CA ALA A 122 7.68 15.59 6.59
C ALA A 122 9.10 15.74 6.02
N PHE A 123 9.35 15.23 4.82
CA PHE A 123 10.61 15.40 4.11
C PHE A 123 10.94 16.89 3.92
N HIS A 124 10.01 17.66 3.33
CA HIS A 124 10.27 19.05 2.95
C HIS A 124 10.23 20.02 4.14
N GLU A 125 9.17 19.98 4.95
CA GLU A 125 8.85 21.01 5.94
C GLU A 125 9.22 20.62 7.38
N LYS A 126 9.13 19.33 7.73
CA LYS A 126 9.33 18.86 9.13
C LYS A 126 10.73 18.30 9.39
N ARG A 127 11.70 18.63 8.54
CA ARG A 127 13.09 18.16 8.65
C ARG A 127 13.19 16.62 8.66
N GLY A 128 12.24 15.90 8.06
CA GLY A 128 12.13 14.45 8.08
C GLY A 128 11.59 13.84 9.38
N HIS A 129 10.97 14.61 10.27
CA HIS A 129 10.34 14.06 11.47
C HIS A 129 8.94 13.53 11.18
N LEU A 130 8.69 12.31 11.63
CA LEU A 130 7.37 11.70 11.74
C LEU A 130 7.18 11.12 13.14
N ARG A 131 5.94 11.12 13.61
CA ARG A 131 5.57 10.52 14.90
C ARG A 131 5.61 9.00 14.79
N TRP A 132 6.23 8.34 15.76
CA TRP A 132 6.29 6.87 15.79
C TRP A 132 4.90 6.23 15.92
N GLN A 133 3.92 6.95 16.49
CA GLN A 133 2.54 6.43 16.60
C GLN A 133 1.90 6.19 15.23
N THR A 134 2.33 6.92 14.20
CA THR A 134 1.83 6.74 12.82
C THR A 134 2.08 5.33 12.32
N ILE A 135 3.14 4.65 12.78
CA ILE A 135 3.50 3.28 12.38
C ILE A 135 2.37 2.30 12.71
N TRP A 136 1.95 2.23 13.98
CA TRP A 136 0.98 1.22 14.42
C TRP A 136 -0.47 1.66 14.14
N VAL A 137 -0.78 2.95 14.28
CA VAL A 137 -2.13 3.46 13.97
C VAL A 137 -2.45 3.23 12.49
N LYS A 138 -1.52 3.55 11.57
CA LYS A 138 -1.75 3.36 10.14
C LYS A 138 -1.88 1.90 9.74
N GLN A 139 -1.08 1.01 10.36
CA GLN A 139 -1.19 -0.43 10.16
C GLN A 139 -2.57 -0.94 10.56
N ILE A 140 -3.02 -0.65 11.78
CA ILE A 140 -4.30 -1.15 12.28
C ILE A 140 -5.46 -0.56 11.49
N THR A 141 -5.50 0.75 11.27
CA THR A 141 -6.63 1.41 10.59
C THR A 141 -6.73 0.94 9.15
N THR A 142 -5.62 0.78 8.45
CA THR A 142 -5.65 0.26 7.08
C THR A 142 -6.00 -1.22 7.06
N ALA A 143 -5.51 -2.02 8.00
CA ALA A 143 -5.84 -3.44 8.09
C ALA A 143 -7.33 -3.67 8.37
N VAL A 144 -7.92 -2.86 9.26
CA VAL A 144 -9.37 -2.86 9.49
C VAL A 144 -10.10 -2.45 8.21
N THR A 145 -9.73 -1.32 7.60
CA THR A 145 -10.41 -0.83 6.39
C THR A 145 -10.37 -1.85 5.25
N LEU A 146 -9.18 -2.37 4.90
CA LEU A 146 -9.04 -3.33 3.80
C LEU A 146 -9.62 -4.71 4.17
N GLY A 147 -9.41 -5.16 5.41
CA GLY A 147 -9.90 -6.44 5.92
C GLY A 147 -11.43 -6.49 6.06
N THR A 148 -12.11 -5.36 6.18
CA THR A 148 -13.59 -5.29 6.13
C THR A 148 -14.13 -5.07 4.71
N GLY A 149 -13.28 -5.10 3.68
CA GLY A 149 -13.68 -4.91 2.28
C GLY A 149 -13.69 -3.46 1.79
N GLY A 150 -13.07 -2.53 2.52
CA GLY A 150 -12.88 -1.16 2.05
C GLY A 150 -12.10 -1.12 0.74
N SER A 151 -12.54 -0.28 -0.21
CA SER A 151 -11.79 -0.06 -1.45
C SER A 151 -10.57 0.82 -1.18
N GLY A 152 -9.40 0.33 -1.52
CA GLY A 152 -8.14 1.06 -1.34
C GLY A 152 -6.92 0.21 -1.66
N GLY A 153 -5.74 0.85 -1.62
CA GLY A 153 -4.46 0.20 -1.87
C GLY A 153 -3.65 0.01 -0.59
N ARG A 154 -2.72 -0.96 -0.62
CA ARG A 154 -1.69 -1.15 0.43
C ARG A 154 -0.53 -0.16 0.29
N GLU A 155 -0.39 0.46 -0.88
CA GLU A 155 0.70 1.36 -1.33
C GLU A 155 0.98 2.53 -0.40
N GLY A 156 0.02 3.46 -0.30
CA GLY A 156 0.17 4.67 0.51
C GLY A 156 0.41 4.37 2.00
N PRO A 157 -0.35 3.45 2.60
CA PRO A 157 -0.16 3.02 3.97
C PRO A 157 1.24 2.44 4.23
N ILE A 158 1.72 1.47 3.45
CA ILE A 158 3.04 0.88 3.67
C ILE A 158 4.16 1.90 3.43
N ALA A 159 4.00 2.78 2.44
CA ALA A 159 4.93 3.88 2.20
C ALA A 159 5.03 4.82 3.42
N GLN A 160 3.88 5.20 4.01
CA GLN A 160 3.85 6.05 5.20
C GLN A 160 4.44 5.35 6.43
N ILE A 161 4.15 4.05 6.60
CA ILE A 161 4.72 3.23 7.68
C ILE A 161 6.24 3.16 7.53
N GLY A 162 6.73 2.89 6.31
CA GLY A 162 8.16 2.87 6.00
C GLY A 162 8.84 4.21 6.23
N ALA A 163 8.22 5.32 5.80
CA ALA A 163 8.67 6.68 6.08
C ALA A 163 8.81 6.93 7.59
N ALA A 164 7.80 6.55 8.36
CA ALA A 164 7.79 6.73 9.81
C ALA A 164 8.85 5.86 10.51
N LEU A 165 9.10 4.64 10.03
CA LEU A 165 10.19 3.77 10.52
C LEU A 165 11.57 4.36 10.21
N GLY A 166 11.78 4.91 9.01
CA GLY A 166 13.02 5.61 8.64
C GLY A 166 13.27 6.85 9.51
N ALA A 167 12.22 7.66 9.70
CA ALA A 167 12.26 8.81 10.60
C ALA A 167 12.54 8.39 12.05
N TRP A 168 11.88 7.34 12.55
CA TRP A 168 12.08 6.84 13.91
C TRP A 168 13.49 6.28 14.13
N LEU A 169 14.00 5.47 13.19
CA LEU A 169 15.34 4.89 13.27
C LEU A 169 16.41 5.99 13.30
N SER A 170 16.29 6.98 12.42
CA SER A 170 17.22 8.11 12.40
C SER A 170 17.20 8.96 13.68
N GLN A 171 16.02 9.15 14.29
CA GLN A 171 15.88 9.85 15.56
C GLN A 171 16.50 9.07 16.71
N LYS A 172 16.30 7.75 16.74
CA LYS A 172 16.91 6.87 17.76
C LYS A 172 18.43 6.87 17.69
N LEU A 173 18.99 6.99 16.49
CA LEU A 173 20.42 7.06 16.24
C LEU A 173 20.97 8.50 16.24
N HIS A 174 20.15 9.50 16.56
CA HIS A 174 20.53 10.91 16.60
C HIS A 174 21.21 11.42 15.31
N LEU A 175 20.73 10.95 14.15
CA LEU A 175 21.32 11.30 12.85
C LEU A 175 20.97 12.73 12.42
N THR A 176 21.73 13.23 11.45
CA THR A 176 21.53 14.57 10.89
C THR A 176 20.16 14.68 10.19
N THR A 177 19.72 15.92 9.95
CA THR A 177 18.47 16.17 9.21
C THR A 177 18.51 15.60 7.78
N ARG A 178 19.68 15.67 7.12
CA ARG A 178 19.89 15.10 5.78
C ARG A 178 19.75 13.59 5.82
N ASP A 179 20.45 12.92 6.74
CA ASP A 179 20.38 11.47 6.86
C ASP A 179 18.97 10.97 7.16
N ARG A 180 18.25 11.69 8.03
CA ARG A 180 16.87 11.38 8.37
C ARG A 180 15.95 11.48 7.15
N ARG A 181 16.11 12.51 6.33
CA ARG A 181 15.35 12.67 5.07
C ARG A 181 15.60 11.51 4.13
N ILE A 182 16.86 11.11 3.96
CA ILE A 182 17.24 9.97 3.12
C ILE A 182 16.66 8.66 3.67
N LEU A 183 16.74 8.40 4.98
CA LEU A 183 16.16 7.19 5.57
C LEU A 183 14.63 7.17 5.53
N LEU A 184 13.98 8.32 5.69
CA LEU A 184 12.54 8.46 5.50
C LEU A 184 12.16 8.04 4.07
N ALA A 185 12.83 8.60 3.06
CA ALA A 185 12.57 8.27 1.66
C ALA A 185 12.93 6.82 1.32
N ALA A 186 14.08 6.32 1.77
CA ALA A 186 14.45 4.91 1.64
C ALA A 186 13.43 3.97 2.29
N GLY A 187 12.81 4.39 3.40
CA GLY A 187 11.74 3.67 4.08
C GLY A 187 10.48 3.58 3.23
N ILE A 188 10.10 4.65 2.52
CA ILE A 188 9.00 4.63 1.54
C ILE A 188 9.27 3.54 0.49
N GLY A 189 10.46 3.57 -0.11
CA GLY A 189 10.84 2.62 -1.15
C GLY A 189 10.89 1.19 -0.64
N ALA A 190 11.36 0.99 0.59
CA ALA A 190 11.44 -0.33 1.20
C ALA A 190 10.08 -0.95 1.51
N GLY A 191 9.10 -0.12 1.89
CA GLY A 191 7.74 -0.57 2.14
C GLY A 191 7.01 -0.94 0.85
N VAL A 192 7.06 -0.04 -0.14
CA VAL A 192 6.44 -0.25 -1.45
C VAL A 192 7.11 -1.42 -2.16
N GLY A 193 8.44 -1.46 -2.23
CA GLY A 193 9.16 -2.53 -2.92
C GLY A 193 8.89 -3.92 -2.34
N ALA A 194 8.75 -4.04 -1.01
CA ALA A 194 8.40 -5.30 -0.37
C ALA A 194 6.95 -5.73 -0.61
N MET A 195 5.99 -4.81 -0.47
CA MET A 195 4.57 -5.11 -0.73
C MET A 195 4.30 -5.49 -2.19
N PHE A 196 4.95 -4.81 -3.14
CA PHE A 196 4.77 -5.04 -4.57
C PHE A 196 5.67 -6.13 -5.15
N ARG A 197 6.57 -6.69 -4.33
CA ARG A 197 7.60 -7.63 -4.80
C ARG A 197 8.46 -7.06 -5.92
N ALA A 198 8.67 -5.75 -5.88
CA ALA A 198 9.33 -4.98 -6.93
C ALA A 198 10.36 -4.04 -6.29
N PRO A 199 11.48 -4.58 -5.75
CA PRO A 199 12.38 -3.80 -4.91
C PRO A 199 13.04 -2.63 -5.65
N LEU A 200 13.41 -2.82 -6.93
CA LEU A 200 13.98 -1.78 -7.78
C LEU A 200 12.96 -0.67 -8.10
N ALA A 201 11.71 -1.04 -8.36
CA ALA A 201 10.64 -0.07 -8.58
C ALA A 201 10.41 0.76 -7.31
N GLY A 202 10.40 0.12 -6.13
CA GLY A 202 10.32 0.83 -4.84
C GLY A 202 11.47 1.80 -4.63
N ALA A 203 12.70 1.44 -5.03
CA ALA A 203 13.87 2.30 -4.90
C ALA A 203 13.79 3.57 -5.77
N LEU A 204 13.41 3.41 -7.04
CA LEU A 204 13.22 4.54 -7.96
C LEU A 204 12.03 5.41 -7.53
N PHE A 205 10.93 4.77 -7.13
CA PHE A 205 9.76 5.45 -6.61
C PHE A 205 10.10 6.35 -5.42
N ALA A 206 10.93 5.88 -4.48
CA ALA A 206 11.36 6.68 -3.33
C ALA A 206 12.13 7.96 -3.71
N ALA A 207 12.90 7.91 -4.80
CA ALA A 207 13.71 9.04 -5.25
C ALA A 207 12.90 10.06 -6.09
N GLU A 208 11.83 9.62 -6.75
CA GLU A 208 11.00 10.46 -7.63
C GLU A 208 9.78 11.07 -6.92
N ILE A 209 9.11 10.30 -6.04
CA ILE A 209 7.80 10.68 -5.47
C ILE A 209 7.80 11.94 -4.60
N LEU A 210 8.98 12.43 -4.23
CA LEU A 210 9.16 13.61 -3.41
C LEU A 210 8.95 14.90 -4.20
N TYR A 211 9.05 14.86 -5.52
CA TYR A 211 8.99 16.03 -6.39
C TYR A 211 7.80 15.98 -7.34
N ARG A 212 7.33 17.18 -7.71
CA ARG A 212 6.28 17.35 -8.72
C ARG A 212 6.86 17.47 -10.14
N GLU A 213 8.05 18.07 -10.24
CA GLU A 213 8.80 18.25 -11.48
C GLU A 213 9.74 17.05 -11.68
N ALA A 214 10.47 17.01 -12.79
CA ALA A 214 11.38 15.91 -13.14
C ALA A 214 12.67 15.86 -12.28
N ASP A 215 12.58 16.33 -11.03
CA ASP A 215 13.65 16.30 -10.03
C ASP A 215 13.72 14.93 -9.38
N PHE A 216 14.91 14.58 -8.88
CA PHE A 216 15.22 13.24 -8.42
C PHE A 216 16.22 13.25 -7.27
N GLU A 217 15.86 12.65 -6.13
CA GLU A 217 16.77 12.52 -4.98
C GLU A 217 17.81 11.40 -5.24
N ALA A 218 18.88 11.72 -5.96
CA ALA A 218 19.92 10.74 -6.30
C ALA A 218 20.54 10.05 -5.07
N GLU A 219 20.67 10.78 -3.95
CA GLU A 219 21.22 10.25 -2.68
C GLU A 219 20.35 9.16 -2.05
N VAL A 220 19.06 9.11 -2.41
CA VAL A 220 18.11 8.12 -1.87
C VAL A 220 18.20 6.78 -2.59
N VAL A 221 18.63 6.75 -3.86
CA VAL A 221 18.54 5.57 -4.71
C VAL A 221 19.26 4.36 -4.11
N VAL A 222 20.52 4.52 -3.72
CA VAL A 222 21.34 3.41 -3.19
C VAL A 222 20.78 2.92 -1.84
N PRO A 223 20.56 3.80 -0.84
CA PRO A 223 19.93 3.39 0.41
C PRO A 223 18.56 2.74 0.23
N ALA A 224 17.71 3.30 -0.63
CA ALA A 224 16.37 2.79 -0.90
C ALA A 224 16.43 1.42 -1.59
N ALA A 225 17.30 1.22 -2.58
CA ALA A 225 17.49 -0.06 -3.24
C ALA A 225 17.90 -1.15 -2.25
N MET A 226 18.89 -0.87 -1.41
CA MET A 226 19.36 -1.82 -0.41
C MET A 226 18.28 -2.14 0.62
N ALA A 227 17.65 -1.11 1.21
CA ALA A 227 16.59 -1.30 2.19
C ALA A 227 15.40 -2.06 1.59
N SER A 228 15.05 -1.77 0.33
CA SER A 228 13.96 -2.41 -0.39
C SER A 228 14.23 -3.88 -0.73
N ILE A 229 15.44 -4.22 -1.19
CA ILE A 229 15.84 -5.61 -1.40
C ILE A 229 15.76 -6.41 -0.10
N ILE A 230 16.23 -5.83 1.01
CA ILE A 230 16.24 -6.50 2.32
C ILE A 230 14.83 -6.64 2.88
N SER A 231 14.03 -5.59 2.78
CA SER A 231 12.62 -5.58 3.18
C SER A 231 11.82 -6.64 2.39
N TYR A 232 12.02 -6.70 1.07
CA TYR A 232 11.43 -7.71 0.21
C TYR A 232 11.92 -9.13 0.56
N GLY A 233 13.21 -9.29 0.86
CA GLY A 233 13.78 -10.56 1.32
C GLY A 233 13.12 -11.05 2.60
N VAL A 234 13.05 -10.18 3.62
CA VAL A 234 12.39 -10.47 4.90
C VAL A 234 10.93 -10.82 4.68
N HIS A 235 10.18 -10.00 3.94
CA HIS A 235 8.77 -10.26 3.62
C HIS A 235 8.57 -11.62 2.93
N SER A 236 9.41 -11.92 1.93
CA SER A 236 9.30 -13.14 1.15
C SER A 236 9.57 -14.40 1.96
N LEU A 237 10.41 -14.33 3.01
CA LEU A 237 10.70 -15.48 3.87
C LEU A 237 9.47 -15.95 4.68
N PHE A 238 8.47 -15.09 4.89
CA PHE A 238 7.22 -15.45 5.56
C PHE A 238 6.19 -16.11 4.63
N LEU A 239 6.45 -16.11 3.32
CA LEU A 239 5.60 -16.74 2.32
C LEU A 239 5.94 -18.24 2.18
N PRO A 240 4.96 -19.07 1.80
CA PRO A 240 5.18 -20.45 1.39
C PRO A 240 6.25 -20.56 0.30
N GLU A 241 7.03 -21.64 0.34
CA GLU A 241 8.15 -21.87 -0.58
C GLU A 241 7.73 -21.80 -2.07
N ALA A 242 6.55 -22.33 -2.40
CA ALA A 242 6.03 -22.37 -3.76
C ALA A 242 5.81 -20.99 -4.41
N ILE A 243 5.53 -19.96 -3.61
CA ILE A 243 5.27 -18.58 -4.08
C ILE A 243 6.33 -17.60 -3.57
N ARG A 244 7.38 -18.11 -2.95
CA ARG A 244 8.50 -17.30 -2.47
C ARG A 244 9.24 -16.74 -3.68
N TYR A 245 9.46 -15.43 -3.67
CA TYR A 245 10.09 -14.68 -4.76
C TYR A 245 9.37 -14.75 -6.11
N THR A 246 8.11 -15.16 -6.16
CA THR A 246 7.31 -15.04 -7.38
C THR A 246 6.80 -13.62 -7.56
N PRO A 247 6.71 -13.11 -8.80
CA PRO A 247 6.05 -11.83 -9.08
C PRO A 247 4.62 -11.84 -8.55
N LEU A 248 4.10 -10.66 -8.17
CA LEU A 248 2.76 -10.52 -7.60
C LEU A 248 1.68 -11.12 -8.51
N PHE A 249 1.74 -10.89 -9.82
CA PHE A 249 0.80 -11.44 -10.79
C PHE A 249 1.18 -12.82 -11.35
N GLY A 250 2.14 -13.52 -10.72
CA GLY A 250 2.61 -14.83 -11.14
C GLY A 250 3.44 -14.81 -12.43
N LYS A 251 3.63 -16.00 -13.02
CA LYS A 251 4.42 -16.22 -14.26
C LYS A 251 3.57 -16.48 -15.50
N GLU A 252 2.24 -16.55 -15.34
CA GLU A 252 1.28 -16.89 -16.40
C GLU A 252 1.10 -15.74 -17.41
N LEU A 253 1.37 -14.51 -17.02
CA LEU A 253 1.29 -13.34 -17.90
C LEU A 253 2.51 -13.25 -18.81
N GLN A 254 2.44 -13.90 -19.96
CA GLN A 254 3.46 -13.82 -21.01
C GLN A 254 2.90 -13.09 -22.22
N PHE A 255 3.28 -11.83 -22.36
CA PHE A 255 2.96 -11.02 -23.54
C PHE A 255 4.16 -11.03 -24.48
N ASN A 256 3.97 -11.58 -25.69
CA ASN A 256 4.99 -11.57 -26.73
C ASN A 256 4.79 -10.35 -27.62
N PHE A 257 5.84 -9.57 -27.78
CA PHE A 257 5.88 -8.47 -28.74
C PHE A 257 6.31 -9.03 -30.09
N LEU A 258 5.36 -9.23 -31.01
CA LEU A 258 5.62 -9.92 -32.28
C LEU A 258 5.99 -8.92 -33.38
N THR A 259 5.39 -7.73 -33.37
CA THR A 259 5.62 -6.71 -34.40
C THR A 259 5.72 -5.29 -33.85
N PRO A 260 6.58 -4.42 -34.42
CA PRO A 260 6.67 -3.02 -34.02
C PRO A 260 5.36 -2.22 -34.13
N PHE A 261 4.43 -2.66 -34.99
CA PHE A 261 3.14 -2.02 -35.18
C PHE A 261 2.23 -2.13 -33.95
N GLU A 262 2.51 -3.05 -33.02
CA GLU A 262 1.82 -3.13 -31.72
C GLU A 262 2.01 -1.87 -30.85
N LEU A 263 3.02 -1.04 -31.13
CA LEU A 263 3.20 0.25 -30.45
C LEU A 263 2.05 1.25 -30.73
N ILE A 264 1.36 1.13 -31.86
CA ILE A 264 0.23 1.99 -32.21
C ILE A 264 -0.92 1.80 -31.21
N PRO A 265 -1.48 0.57 -31.02
CA PRO A 265 -2.50 0.37 -30.01
C PRO A 265 -2.01 0.65 -28.58
N TYR A 266 -0.74 0.42 -28.23
CA TYR A 266 -0.21 0.83 -26.93
C TYR A 266 -0.20 2.36 -26.74
N THR A 267 0.06 3.12 -27.81
CA THR A 267 -0.01 4.58 -27.77
C THR A 267 -1.46 5.06 -27.58
N LEU A 268 -2.41 4.44 -28.28
CA LEU A 268 -3.84 4.72 -28.09
C LEU A 268 -4.30 4.39 -26.66
N LEU A 269 -3.82 3.27 -26.11
CA LEU A 269 -4.05 2.89 -24.72
C LEU A 269 -3.49 3.93 -23.75
N ALA A 270 -2.27 4.43 -24.00
CA ALA A 270 -1.67 5.48 -23.16
C ALA A 270 -2.52 6.76 -23.14
N ILE A 271 -3.07 7.18 -24.29
CA ILE A 271 -3.99 8.31 -24.38
C ILE A 271 -5.27 8.04 -23.57
N ALA A 272 -5.85 6.85 -23.69
CA ALA A 272 -7.02 6.47 -22.91
C ALA A 272 -6.73 6.49 -21.39
N LEU A 273 -5.57 5.99 -20.96
CA LEU A 273 -5.13 6.01 -19.56
C LEU A 273 -4.94 7.44 -19.03
N ILE A 274 -4.46 8.38 -19.85
CA ILE A 274 -4.38 9.79 -19.49
C ILE A 274 -5.77 10.34 -19.17
N VAL A 275 -6.77 10.07 -20.02
CA VAL A 275 -8.16 10.51 -19.79
C VAL A 275 -8.76 9.91 -18.52
N VAL A 276 -8.59 8.60 -18.33
CA VAL A 276 -9.08 7.90 -17.12
C VAL A 276 -8.37 8.41 -15.86
N GLY A 277 -7.06 8.64 -15.93
CA GLY A 277 -6.27 9.19 -14.83
C GLY A 277 -6.69 10.62 -14.45
N MET A 278 -6.94 11.48 -15.43
CA MET A 278 -7.48 12.83 -15.19
C MET A 278 -8.87 12.76 -14.55
N LEU A 279 -9.74 11.85 -15.01
CA LEU A 279 -11.05 11.64 -14.41
C LEU A 279 -10.94 11.19 -12.95
N TYR A 280 -10.12 10.17 -12.68
CA TYR A 280 -9.90 9.64 -11.33
C TYR A 280 -9.37 10.71 -10.38
N THR A 281 -8.26 11.37 -10.74
CA THR A 281 -7.62 12.38 -9.88
C THR A 281 -8.54 13.57 -9.60
N THR A 282 -9.32 14.00 -10.61
CA THR A 282 -10.29 15.09 -10.45
C THR A 282 -11.44 14.68 -9.54
N LEU A 283 -12.00 13.48 -9.71
CA LEU A 283 -13.08 12.98 -8.86
C LEU A 283 -12.61 12.76 -7.42
N PHE A 284 -11.46 12.11 -7.24
CA PHE A 284 -10.81 11.91 -5.94
C PHE A 284 -10.63 13.24 -5.21
N ALA A 285 -10.09 14.26 -5.88
CA ALA A 285 -9.89 15.58 -5.30
C ALA A 285 -11.22 16.28 -4.93
N ARG A 286 -12.25 16.19 -5.78
CA ARG A 286 -13.56 16.79 -5.54
C ARG A 286 -14.29 16.12 -4.37
N ILE A 287 -14.32 14.79 -4.33
CA ILE A 287 -14.96 14.02 -3.26
C ILE A 287 -14.21 14.23 -1.95
N SER A 288 -12.87 14.14 -1.96
CA SER A 288 -12.03 14.46 -0.80
C SER A 288 -12.31 15.87 -0.26
N LYS A 289 -12.45 16.88 -1.14
CA LYS A 289 -12.79 18.25 -0.73
C LYS A 289 -14.19 18.33 -0.09
N LEU A 290 -15.18 17.66 -0.68
CA LEU A 290 -16.54 17.60 -0.14
C LEU A 290 -16.56 17.02 1.27
N PHE A 291 -15.96 15.84 1.46
CA PHE A 291 -15.88 15.18 2.77
C PHE A 291 -15.09 16.04 3.77
N ASN A 292 -14.01 16.70 3.35
CA ASN A 292 -13.22 17.56 4.23
C ASN A 292 -13.95 18.84 4.67
N GLN A 293 -14.92 19.32 3.90
CA GLN A 293 -15.74 20.48 4.25
C GLN A 293 -16.90 20.14 5.20
N MET A 294 -17.21 18.86 5.40
CA MET A 294 -18.27 18.46 6.33
C MET A 294 -17.86 18.76 7.78
N ARG A 295 -18.71 19.46 8.51
CA ARG A 295 -18.52 19.82 9.93
C ARG A 295 -18.87 18.66 10.89
N ILE A 296 -18.43 17.46 10.54
CA ILE A 296 -18.61 16.24 11.37
C ILE A 296 -17.23 15.68 11.78
N PRO A 297 -17.14 15.01 12.94
CA PRO A 297 -15.92 14.34 13.38
C PRO A 297 -15.39 13.35 12.35
N VAL A 298 -14.07 13.11 12.37
CA VAL A 298 -13.40 12.24 11.39
C VAL A 298 -13.98 10.83 11.44
N THR A 299 -14.28 10.32 12.64
CA THR A 299 -14.93 9.03 12.85
C THR A 299 -16.18 8.85 11.99
N TRP A 300 -17.12 9.79 12.07
CA TRP A 300 -18.39 9.74 11.34
C TRP A 300 -18.21 9.96 9.84
N ARG A 301 -17.26 10.81 9.46
CA ARG A 301 -16.92 11.07 8.05
C ARG A 301 -16.41 9.80 7.36
N VAL A 302 -15.48 9.09 8.01
CA VAL A 302 -14.93 7.83 7.47
C VAL A 302 -16.00 6.73 7.48
N GLY A 303 -16.82 6.63 8.53
CA GLY A 303 -17.97 5.71 8.56
C GLY A 303 -18.96 5.94 7.43
N LEU A 304 -19.32 7.21 7.17
CA LEU A 304 -20.20 7.57 6.04
C LEU A 304 -19.57 7.23 4.68
N GLY A 305 -18.28 7.51 4.50
CA GLY A 305 -17.57 7.13 3.27
C GLY A 305 -17.54 5.61 3.05
N ALA A 306 -17.31 4.84 4.12
CA ALA A 306 -17.34 3.39 4.08
C ALA A 306 -18.75 2.83 3.79
N PHE A 307 -19.79 3.43 4.35
CA PHE A 307 -21.17 3.08 4.04
C PHE A 307 -21.51 3.33 2.57
N LEU A 308 -21.16 4.51 2.04
CA LEU A 308 -21.41 4.85 0.64
C LEU A 308 -20.61 3.97 -0.32
N SER A 309 -19.35 3.66 -0.02
CA SER A 309 -18.55 2.74 -0.84
C SER A 309 -19.09 1.32 -0.80
N GLY A 310 -19.61 0.87 0.35
CA GLY A 310 -20.35 -0.39 0.49
C GLY A 310 -21.62 -0.44 -0.36
N LEU A 311 -22.40 0.65 -0.39
CA LEU A 311 -23.57 0.75 -1.27
C LEU A 311 -23.20 0.72 -2.75
N CYS A 312 -22.13 1.42 -3.15
CA CYS A 312 -21.61 1.34 -4.51
C CYS A 312 -21.19 -0.08 -4.89
N ALA A 313 -20.50 -0.79 -3.99
CA ALA A 313 -20.09 -2.17 -4.21
C ALA A 313 -21.29 -3.10 -4.39
N ILE A 314 -22.30 -3.03 -3.51
CA ILE A 314 -23.53 -3.83 -3.62
C ILE A 314 -24.31 -3.48 -4.90
N GLY A 315 -24.38 -2.20 -5.26
CA GLY A 315 -25.05 -1.76 -6.48
C GLY A 315 -24.41 -2.32 -7.74
N LEU A 316 -23.08 -2.40 -7.78
CA LEU A 316 -22.35 -3.02 -8.89
C LEU A 316 -22.57 -4.54 -8.92
N LEU A 317 -22.57 -5.21 -7.77
CA LEU A 317 -22.81 -6.66 -7.68
C LEU A 317 -24.21 -7.03 -8.18
N ASN A 318 -25.24 -6.28 -7.77
CA ASN A 318 -26.62 -6.53 -8.20
C ASN A 318 -26.84 -6.26 -9.70
N SER A 319 -26.09 -5.31 -10.28
CA SER A 319 -26.21 -4.98 -11.70
C SER A 319 -25.60 -6.05 -12.62
N PHE A 320 -24.67 -6.86 -12.11
CA PHE A 320 -23.97 -7.89 -12.89
C PHE A 320 -24.01 -9.22 -12.14
N GLN A 321 -25.12 -9.95 -12.29
CA GLN A 321 -25.41 -11.23 -11.63
C GLN A 321 -24.30 -12.31 -11.75
N SER A 322 -23.40 -12.19 -12.73
CA SER A 322 -22.25 -13.08 -12.92
C SER A 322 -21.09 -12.86 -11.91
N TRP A 323 -21.15 -11.83 -11.07
CA TRP A 323 -20.09 -11.41 -10.15
C TRP A 323 -20.19 -11.97 -8.72
N GLN A 324 -21.06 -12.95 -8.48
CA GLN A 324 -21.33 -13.43 -7.13
C GLN A 324 -20.15 -14.19 -6.47
N GLN A 325 -19.08 -14.52 -7.23
CA GLN A 325 -17.96 -15.31 -6.73
C GLN A 325 -16.62 -14.53 -6.60
N ASP A 326 -16.39 -13.50 -7.41
CA ASP A 326 -15.17 -12.68 -7.33
C ASP A 326 -15.54 -11.21 -7.08
N LEU A 327 -15.52 -10.78 -5.81
CA LEU A 327 -15.80 -9.41 -5.33
C LEU A 327 -14.72 -8.39 -5.77
N GLY A 328 -14.24 -8.47 -7.01
CA GLY A 328 -13.12 -7.70 -7.55
C GLY A 328 -13.23 -6.16 -7.56
N SER A 329 -14.40 -5.58 -7.31
CA SER A 329 -14.60 -4.13 -7.13
C SER A 329 -14.27 -3.71 -5.70
N ILE A 330 -14.27 -4.66 -4.76
CA ILE A 330 -14.05 -4.54 -3.33
C ILE A 330 -12.57 -4.84 -3.01
N GLY A 331 -12.04 -4.27 -1.93
CA GLY A 331 -10.63 -4.47 -1.56
C GLY A 331 -9.64 -3.79 -2.52
N THR A 332 -8.54 -4.46 -2.86
CA THR A 332 -7.47 -3.89 -3.70
C THR A 332 -7.77 -3.94 -5.20
N GLY A 333 -8.57 -4.91 -5.65
CA GLY A 333 -8.89 -5.14 -7.06
C GLY A 333 -7.83 -5.91 -7.87
N TYR A 334 -6.71 -6.32 -7.25
CA TYR A 334 -5.66 -7.04 -7.99
C TYR A 334 -6.05 -8.45 -8.45
N GLY A 335 -6.80 -9.21 -7.64
CA GLY A 335 -7.31 -10.52 -8.06
C GLY A 335 -8.24 -10.42 -9.28
N ALA A 336 -9.10 -9.39 -9.30
CA ALA A 336 -9.98 -9.07 -10.42
C ALA A 336 -9.21 -8.73 -11.70
N LEU A 337 -8.14 -7.94 -11.54
CA LEU A 337 -7.25 -7.61 -12.64
C LEU A 337 -6.56 -8.87 -13.18
N GLN A 338 -6.09 -9.75 -12.30
CA GLN A 338 -5.45 -10.99 -12.71
C GLN A 338 -6.42 -11.96 -13.41
N SER A 339 -7.67 -12.09 -12.94
CA SER A 339 -8.66 -12.98 -13.58
C SER A 339 -8.97 -12.55 -15.01
N VAL A 340 -9.02 -11.23 -15.25
CA VAL A 340 -9.19 -10.63 -16.58
C VAL A 340 -7.94 -10.83 -17.45
N LEU A 341 -6.75 -10.53 -16.93
CA LEU A 341 -5.50 -10.62 -17.72
C LEU A 341 -5.12 -12.06 -18.08
N THR A 342 -5.46 -13.04 -17.24
CA THR A 342 -5.21 -14.47 -17.51
C THR A 342 -6.28 -15.10 -18.42
N GLY A 343 -7.34 -14.37 -18.76
CA GLY A 343 -8.43 -14.88 -19.58
C GLY A 343 -9.28 -15.98 -18.92
N LYS A 344 -9.11 -16.22 -17.61
CA LYS A 344 -9.89 -17.19 -16.84
C LYS A 344 -11.37 -16.82 -16.76
N GLU A 345 -11.67 -15.52 -16.83
CA GLU A 345 -13.03 -14.99 -16.89
C GLU A 345 -13.22 -14.11 -18.15
N GLN A 346 -14.08 -14.53 -19.08
CA GLN A 346 -14.48 -13.67 -20.20
C GLN A 346 -15.46 -12.59 -19.71
N LYS A 347 -14.96 -11.38 -19.46
CA LYS A 347 -15.79 -10.23 -19.06
C LYS A 347 -16.15 -9.38 -20.28
N THR A 348 -17.43 -9.01 -20.40
CA THR A 348 -17.90 -8.08 -21.44
C THR A 348 -17.24 -6.70 -21.27
N ILE A 349 -16.98 -5.99 -22.36
CA ILE A 349 -16.39 -4.63 -22.32
C ILE A 349 -17.21 -3.69 -21.43
N GLY A 350 -18.55 -3.76 -21.50
CA GLY A 350 -19.44 -2.95 -20.65
C GLY A 350 -19.26 -3.21 -19.16
N LEU A 351 -18.98 -4.45 -18.77
CA LEU A 351 -18.70 -4.83 -17.39
C LEU A 351 -17.34 -4.27 -16.93
N LEU A 352 -16.30 -4.34 -17.77
CA LEU A 352 -14.99 -3.74 -17.47
C LEU A 352 -15.08 -2.22 -17.26
N LEU A 353 -15.85 -1.52 -18.09
CA LEU A 353 -16.08 -0.08 -17.92
C LEU A 353 -16.85 0.24 -16.64
N ALA A 354 -17.87 -0.54 -16.30
CA ALA A 354 -18.61 -0.39 -15.05
C ALA A 354 -17.71 -0.62 -13.82
N ILE A 355 -16.79 -1.59 -13.90
CA ILE A 355 -15.80 -1.85 -12.83
C ILE A 355 -14.86 -0.66 -12.68
N VAL A 356 -14.34 -0.10 -13.78
CA VAL A 356 -13.46 1.08 -13.72
C VAL A 356 -14.16 2.25 -13.04
N LEU A 357 -15.39 2.58 -13.45
CA LEU A 357 -16.17 3.67 -12.85
C LEU A 357 -16.50 3.39 -11.38
N GLY A 358 -16.94 2.16 -11.08
CA GLY A 358 -17.23 1.70 -9.73
C GLY A 358 -16.03 1.77 -8.80
N LYS A 359 -14.84 1.41 -9.31
CA LYS A 359 -13.60 1.47 -8.56
C LYS A 359 -13.14 2.90 -8.32
N ILE A 360 -13.24 3.76 -9.34
CA ILE A 360 -12.98 5.20 -9.21
C ILE A 360 -13.86 5.82 -8.12
N LEU A 361 -15.17 5.54 -8.14
CA LEU A 361 -16.11 6.09 -7.16
C LEU A 361 -15.89 5.53 -5.75
N SER A 362 -15.71 4.22 -5.60
CA SER A 362 -15.53 3.61 -4.28
C SER A 362 -14.18 3.93 -3.63
N SER A 363 -13.17 4.29 -4.43
CA SER A 363 -11.83 4.65 -3.94
C SER A 363 -11.65 6.16 -3.71
N SER A 364 -12.55 6.99 -4.25
CA SER A 364 -12.60 8.45 -4.07
C SER A 364 -13.42 8.83 -2.85
#